data_AF-A0A9D6VSJ6-F1
#
_entry.id   AF-A0A9D6VSJ6-F1
#
_cell.length_a   1.000
_cell.length_b   1.000
_cell.length_c   1.000
_cell.angle_alpha   90.00
_cell.angle_beta   90.00
_cell.angle_gamma   90.00
#
_symmetry.space_group_name_H-M   'P 1'
#
loop_
_entity.id
_entity.type
_entity.pdbx_description
1 polymer ?
#
loop_
_entity_poly.entity_id
_entity_poly.type
_entity_poly.pdbx_seq_one_letter_code
_entity_poly.pdbx_strand_id
1 'polypeptide(L)'
;MKITLPLKSLSLALLLCGAFAAHAETSASTTQALEAARASVKTATDLKWVWRDTEDMLTEAEAAAAAGDDAKAAKLAKKAKAEADAAVNQYYLEKAKPMLAGLQAKHGLSAFQKGMIQDAATAVANAEGKKAYDIVSPP
;
A
#
# COMPACT_ATOMS: atom_id res chain seq x y z
N MET A 1 32.99 38.97 -50.25
CA MET A 1 32.87 37.62 -50.84
C MET A 1 31.39 37.31 -50.98
N LYS A 2 30.91 37.15 -52.22
CA LYS A 2 29.54 36.78 -52.55
C LYS A 2 29.53 35.27 -52.78
N ILE A 3 28.61 34.55 -52.14
CA ILE A 3 28.31 33.15 -52.48
C ILE A 3 26.81 33.11 -52.76
N THR A 4 26.49 32.87 -54.03
CA THR A 4 25.17 32.60 -54.62
C THR A 4 25.17 31.14 -55.04
N LEU A 5 24.25 30.27 -54.58
CA LEU A 5 23.00 29.77 -55.23
C LEU A 5 22.75 28.33 -54.70
N PRO A 6 21.61 27.64 -54.96
CA PRO A 6 20.32 28.07 -55.50
C PRO A 6 19.07 27.63 -54.70
N LEU A 7 18.01 28.39 -54.95
CA LEU A 7 16.60 28.10 -54.72
C LEU A 7 16.15 26.80 -55.41
N LYS A 8 15.71 25.80 -54.63
CA LYS A 8 14.70 24.81 -55.05
C LYS A 8 13.69 24.59 -53.92
N SER A 9 12.54 25.20 -54.15
CA SER A 9 11.22 24.91 -53.61
C SER A 9 10.96 23.42 -53.28
N LEU A 10 10.45 23.16 -52.08
CA LEU A 10 9.23 22.36 -51.91
C LEU A 10 8.57 22.70 -50.57
N SER A 11 7.46 23.42 -50.62
CA SER A 11 6.51 23.49 -49.53
C SER A 11 5.91 22.11 -49.27
N LEU A 12 5.86 21.67 -48.02
CA LEU A 12 4.85 20.71 -47.58
C LEU A 12 4.28 21.20 -46.25
N ALA A 13 3.17 21.92 -46.36
CA ALA A 13 2.25 22.11 -45.25
C ALA A 13 1.68 20.72 -44.91
N LEU A 14 1.94 20.23 -43.70
CA LEU A 14 1.10 19.21 -43.08
C LEU A 14 0.21 19.90 -42.04
N LEU A 15 -0.99 20.20 -42.52
CA LEU A 15 -2.16 20.64 -41.79
C LEU A 15 -2.75 19.44 -41.02
N LEU A 16 -3.24 19.71 -39.80
CA LEU A 16 -4.33 19.00 -39.11
C LEU A 16 -4.17 17.51 -38.75
N CYS A 17 -4.19 17.19 -37.45
CA CYS A 17 -5.30 16.49 -36.78
C CYS A 17 -4.84 15.90 -35.45
N GLY A 18 -5.69 16.04 -34.43
CA GLY A 18 -5.38 15.76 -33.04
C GLY A 18 -4.87 14.34 -32.79
N ALA A 19 -3.70 14.24 -32.18
CA ALA A 19 -3.50 13.27 -31.12
C ALA A 19 -3.87 13.99 -29.82
N PHE A 20 -5.18 14.05 -29.52
CA PHE A 20 -5.57 13.89 -28.13
C PHE A 20 -4.97 12.53 -27.80
N ALA A 21 -3.81 12.51 -27.15
CA ALA A 21 -3.33 11.28 -26.54
C ALA A 21 -4.48 10.88 -25.63
N ALA A 22 -5.26 9.88 -26.07
CA ALA A 22 -6.23 9.25 -25.23
C ALA A 22 -5.40 8.71 -24.08
N HIS A 23 -5.30 9.49 -23.00
CA HIS A 23 -4.99 8.95 -21.70
C HIS A 23 -6.07 7.91 -21.51
N ALA A 24 -5.72 6.65 -21.72
CA ALA A 24 -6.61 5.55 -21.42
C ALA A 24 -6.99 5.75 -19.95
N GLU A 25 -8.27 6.07 -19.71
CA GLU A 25 -8.72 6.30 -18.36
C GLU A 25 -8.44 5.02 -17.55
N THR A 26 -7.77 5.20 -16.41
CA THR A 26 -7.52 4.10 -15.48
C THR A 26 -8.83 3.43 -15.12
N SER A 27 -8.91 2.11 -15.30
CA SER A 27 -10.12 1.36 -14.98
C SER A 27 -10.51 1.52 -13.52
N ALA A 28 -11.81 1.49 -13.24
CA ALA A 28 -12.35 1.61 -11.88
C ALA A 28 -11.76 0.58 -10.90
N SER A 29 -11.44 -0.63 -11.37
CA SER A 29 -10.78 -1.68 -10.59
C SER A 29 -9.36 -1.28 -10.18
N THR A 30 -8.58 -0.68 -11.09
CA THR A 30 -7.23 -0.22 -10.82
C THR A 30 -7.24 0.97 -9.86
N THR A 31 -8.17 1.91 -10.06
CA THR A 31 -8.38 3.04 -9.12
C THR A 31 -8.69 2.53 -7.71
N GLN A 32 -9.60 1.56 -7.56
CA GLN A 32 -9.91 0.97 -6.26
C GLN A 32 -8.69 0.27 -5.63
N ALA A 33 -7.88 -0.42 -6.41
CA ALA A 33 -6.67 -1.07 -5.92
C ALA A 33 -5.64 -0.05 -5.41
N LEU A 34 -5.46 1.06 -6.13
CA LEU A 34 -4.56 2.15 -5.73
C LEU A 34 -5.03 2.85 -4.45
N GLU A 35 -6.34 3.15 -4.33
CA GLU A 35 -6.88 3.75 -3.10
C GLU A 35 -6.71 2.84 -1.89
N ALA A 36 -6.97 1.54 -2.05
CA ALA A 36 -6.77 0.57 -0.98
C ALA A 36 -5.30 0.46 -0.57
N ALA A 37 -4.37 0.48 -1.54
CA ALA A 37 -2.94 0.48 -1.27
C ALA A 37 -2.50 1.76 -0.54
N ARG A 38 -2.94 2.94 -0.99
CA ARG A 38 -2.68 4.23 -0.32
C ARG A 38 -3.12 4.20 1.14
N ALA A 39 -4.33 3.72 1.42
CA ALA A 39 -4.85 3.65 2.78
C ALA A 39 -4.02 2.72 3.69
N SER A 40 -3.66 1.53 3.21
CA SER A 40 -2.82 0.59 3.97
C SER A 40 -1.41 1.12 4.19
N VAL A 41 -0.75 1.66 3.15
CA VAL A 41 0.60 2.24 3.23
C VAL A 41 0.62 3.42 4.20
N LYS A 42 -0.37 4.31 4.13
CA LYS A 42 -0.51 5.42 5.08
C LYS A 42 -0.60 4.90 6.52
N THR A 43 -1.42 3.88 6.77
CA THR A 43 -1.55 3.28 8.10
C THR A 43 -0.23 2.72 8.62
N ALA A 44 0.50 1.97 7.78
CA ALA A 44 1.82 1.44 8.14
C ALA A 44 2.85 2.55 8.42
N THR A 45 2.80 3.63 7.65
CA THR A 45 3.68 4.81 7.75
C THR A 45 3.40 5.65 8.99
N ASP A 46 2.13 5.82 9.34
CA ASP A 46 1.70 6.50 10.57
C ASP A 46 2.18 5.74 11.80
N LEU A 47 2.18 4.41 11.74
CA LEU A 47 2.74 3.51 12.78
C LEU A 47 4.27 3.43 12.77
N LYS A 48 4.95 4.06 11.80
CA LYS A 48 6.42 3.96 11.61
C LYS A 48 6.90 2.51 11.48
N TRP A 49 6.09 1.66 10.85
CA TRP A 49 6.36 0.23 10.71
C TRP A 49 6.34 -0.25 9.25
N VAL A 50 6.26 0.68 8.30
CA VAL A 50 6.31 0.37 6.85
C VAL A 50 7.63 -0.28 6.47
N TRP A 51 7.58 -1.29 5.60
CA TRP A 51 8.78 -1.94 5.08
C TRP A 51 9.42 -1.07 3.99
N ARG A 52 10.75 -1.20 3.84
CA ARG A 52 11.60 -0.31 3.03
C ARG A 52 11.04 -0.03 1.63
N ASP A 53 10.59 -1.06 0.92
CA ASP A 53 10.23 -0.97 -0.51
C ASP A 53 8.73 -0.71 -0.77
N THR A 54 7.91 -0.71 0.28
CA THR A 54 6.45 -0.71 0.11
C THR A 54 5.94 0.63 -0.46
N GLU A 55 6.53 1.75 -0.07
CA GLU A 55 6.19 3.08 -0.61
C GLU A 55 6.65 3.25 -2.06
N ASP A 56 7.85 2.74 -2.39
CA ASP A 56 8.38 2.75 -3.76
C ASP A 56 7.49 1.91 -4.68
N MET A 57 7.00 0.76 -4.21
CA MET A 57 6.09 -0.10 -4.97
C MET A 57 4.74 0.58 -5.24
N LEU A 58 4.21 1.35 -4.30
CA LEU A 58 3.01 2.16 -4.52
C LEU A 58 3.27 3.25 -5.56
N THR A 59 4.42 3.93 -5.49
CA THR A 59 4.83 4.93 -6.48
C THR A 59 4.93 4.33 -7.89
N GLU A 60 5.51 3.13 -8.03
CA GLU A 60 5.56 2.42 -9.31
C GLU A 60 4.17 2.02 -9.82
N ALA A 61 3.24 1.69 -8.92
CA ALA A 61 1.86 1.37 -9.27
C ALA A 61 1.14 2.61 -9.86
N GLU A 62 1.33 3.77 -9.23
CA GLU A 62 0.76 5.04 -9.69
C GLU A 62 1.34 5.47 -11.03
N ALA A 63 2.65 5.31 -11.23
CA ALA A 63 3.30 5.58 -12.50
C ALA A 63 2.79 4.66 -13.63
N ALA A 64 2.56 3.37 -13.34
CA ALA A 64 1.98 2.44 -14.31
C ALA A 64 0.55 2.83 -14.70
N ALA A 65 -0.28 3.27 -13.73
CA ALA A 65 -1.64 3.73 -14.00
C ALA A 65 -1.66 5.00 -14.86
N ALA A 66 -0.76 5.96 -14.58
CA ALA A 66 -0.60 7.17 -15.38
C ALA A 66 -0.16 6.87 -16.82
N ALA A 67 0.57 5.77 -17.04
CA ALA A 67 0.95 5.28 -18.36
C ALA A 67 -0.14 4.44 -19.07
N GLY A 68 -1.29 4.22 -18.43
CA GLY A 68 -2.37 3.37 -18.94
C GLY A 68 -2.12 1.86 -18.82
N ASP A 69 -1.09 1.44 -18.08
CA ASP A 69 -0.80 0.04 -17.79
C ASP A 69 -1.53 -0.41 -16.51
N ASP A 70 -2.85 -0.53 -16.65
CA ASP A 70 -3.76 -0.93 -15.57
C ASP A 70 -3.41 -2.29 -14.95
N ALA A 71 -2.96 -3.25 -15.77
CA ALA A 71 -2.62 -4.59 -15.30
C ALA A 71 -1.41 -4.54 -14.37
N LYS A 72 -0.35 -3.81 -14.74
CA LYS A 72 0.82 -3.61 -13.90
C LYS A 72 0.49 -2.78 -12.67
N ALA A 73 -0.27 -1.69 -12.83
CA ALA A 73 -0.69 -0.84 -11.73
C ALA A 73 -1.47 -1.62 -10.66
N ALA A 74 -2.50 -2.37 -11.06
CA ALA A 74 -3.30 -3.17 -10.14
C ALA A 74 -2.46 -4.25 -9.44
N LYS A 75 -1.48 -4.86 -10.13
CA LYS A 75 -0.58 -5.87 -9.55
C LYS A 75 0.34 -5.26 -8.48
N LEU A 76 0.97 -4.13 -8.78
CA LEU A 76 1.86 -3.44 -7.84
C LEU A 76 1.09 -2.89 -6.65
N ALA A 77 -0.07 -2.26 -6.88
CA ALA A 77 -0.92 -1.75 -5.82
C ALA A 77 -1.36 -2.86 -4.83
N LYS A 78 -1.79 -4.01 -5.33
CA LYS A 78 -2.17 -5.16 -4.48
C LYS A 78 -1.00 -5.68 -3.65
N LYS A 79 0.22 -5.70 -4.20
CA LYS A 79 1.41 -6.10 -3.45
C LYS A 79 1.79 -5.08 -2.38
N ALA A 80 1.82 -3.79 -2.72
CA ALA A 80 2.09 -2.72 -1.76
C ALA A 80 1.09 -2.76 -0.60
N LYS A 81 -0.20 -2.96 -0.93
CA LYS A 81 -1.25 -3.18 0.08
C LYS A 81 -0.94 -4.38 0.98
N ALA A 82 -0.61 -5.53 0.41
CA ALA A 82 -0.36 -6.75 1.18
C ALA A 82 0.86 -6.60 2.12
N GLU A 83 1.94 -5.97 1.66
CA GLU A 83 3.11 -5.69 2.50
C GLU A 83 2.77 -4.69 3.61
N ALA A 84 2.04 -3.62 3.31
CA ALA A 84 1.62 -2.64 4.30
C ALA A 84 0.69 -3.28 5.36
N ASP A 85 -0.26 -4.11 4.96
CA ASP A 85 -1.15 -4.82 5.90
C ASP A 85 -0.35 -5.79 6.78
N ALA A 86 0.62 -6.52 6.21
CA ALA A 86 1.49 -7.40 6.95
C ALA A 86 2.35 -6.63 7.97
N ALA A 87 2.87 -5.47 7.57
CA ALA A 87 3.62 -4.57 8.45
C ALA A 87 2.76 -4.05 9.61
N VAL A 88 1.53 -3.59 9.34
CA VAL A 88 0.57 -3.16 10.37
C VAL A 88 0.25 -4.32 11.33
N ASN A 89 0.01 -5.51 10.81
CA ASN A 89 -0.26 -6.68 11.64
C ASN A 89 0.96 -7.05 12.51
N GLN A 90 2.16 -6.98 11.94
CA GLN A 90 3.41 -7.23 12.67
C GLN A 90 3.60 -6.21 13.80
N TYR A 91 3.35 -4.91 13.56
CA TYR A 91 3.38 -3.89 14.60
C TYR A 91 2.51 -4.31 15.79
N TYR A 92 1.25 -4.68 15.54
CA TYR A 92 0.34 -5.05 16.61
C TYR A 92 0.73 -6.37 17.30
N LEU A 93 1.27 -7.35 16.58
CA LEU A 93 1.82 -8.56 17.19
C LEU A 93 2.96 -8.23 18.17
N GLU A 94 3.90 -7.38 17.76
CA GLU A 94 5.05 -6.99 18.59
C GLU A 94 4.63 -6.16 19.81
N LYS A 95 3.53 -5.40 19.71
CA LYS A 95 2.92 -4.74 20.87
C LYS A 95 2.17 -5.70 21.78
N ALA A 96 1.40 -6.63 21.22
CA ALA A 96 0.55 -7.53 21.97
C ALA A 96 1.33 -8.56 22.79
N LYS A 97 2.41 -9.14 22.25
CA LYS A 97 3.23 -10.17 22.91
C LYS A 97 3.71 -9.79 24.31
N PRO A 98 4.39 -8.64 24.53
CA PRO A 98 4.85 -8.28 25.87
C PRO A 98 3.69 -7.93 26.81
N MET A 99 2.60 -7.35 26.30
CA MET A 99 1.40 -7.06 27.11
C MET A 99 0.74 -8.35 27.60
N LEU A 100 0.60 -9.34 26.71
CA LEU A 100 0.11 -10.67 27.03
C LEU A 100 0.98 -11.34 28.09
N ALA A 101 2.30 -11.32 27.92
CA ALA A 101 3.24 -11.88 28.90
C ALA A 101 3.07 -11.23 30.28
N GLY A 102 2.91 -9.89 30.31
CA GLY A 102 2.64 -9.15 31.54
C GLY A 102 1.33 -9.53 32.21
N LEU A 103 0.26 -9.79 31.43
CA LEU A 103 -1.02 -10.29 31.96
C LEU A 103 -0.90 -11.71 32.49
N GLN A 104 -0.18 -12.59 31.80
CA GLN A 104 0.04 -13.98 32.20
C GLN A 104 0.82 -14.10 33.52
N ALA A 105 1.70 -13.15 33.80
CA ALA A 105 2.46 -13.10 35.05
C ALA A 105 1.63 -12.63 36.27
N LYS A 106 0.41 -12.13 36.08
CA LYS A 106 -0.43 -11.63 37.17
C LYS A 106 -1.03 -12.77 37.99
N HIS A 107 -1.02 -12.60 39.31
CA HIS A 107 -1.74 -13.48 40.24
C HIS A 107 -3.14 -12.95 40.54
N GLY A 108 -4.02 -13.80 41.07
CA GLY A 108 -5.37 -13.41 41.50
C GLY A 108 -6.36 -13.09 40.36
N LEU A 109 -6.07 -13.53 39.14
CA LEU A 109 -6.93 -13.29 37.98
C LEU A 109 -8.29 -14.00 38.10
N SER A 110 -9.35 -13.29 37.77
CA SER A 110 -10.71 -13.83 37.65
C SER A 110 -10.81 -14.83 36.48
N ALA A 111 -11.85 -15.67 36.49
CA ALA A 111 -12.09 -16.60 35.39
C ALA A 111 -12.25 -15.88 34.04
N PHE A 112 -12.94 -14.73 34.05
CA PHE A 112 -13.09 -13.87 32.88
C PHE A 112 -11.74 -13.36 32.36
N GLN A 113 -10.87 -12.85 33.24
CA GLN A 113 -9.54 -12.38 32.85
C GLN A 113 -8.68 -13.50 32.27
N LYS A 114 -8.76 -14.71 32.82
CA LYS A 114 -8.08 -15.89 32.27
C LYS A 114 -8.57 -16.25 30.87
N GLY A 115 -9.88 -16.15 30.63
CA GLY A 115 -10.48 -16.32 29.30
C GLY A 115 -9.93 -15.33 28.29
N MET A 116 -9.94 -14.03 28.62
CA MET A 116 -9.36 -13.00 27.74
C MET A 116 -7.88 -13.25 27.41
N ILE A 117 -7.09 -13.66 28.40
CA ILE A 117 -5.66 -13.99 28.19
C ILE A 117 -5.52 -15.17 27.23
N GLN A 118 -6.38 -16.18 27.34
CA GLN A 118 -6.37 -17.34 26.45
C GLN A 118 -6.78 -16.97 25.02
N ASP A 119 -7.78 -16.09 24.86
CA ASP A 119 -8.20 -15.58 23.55
C ASP A 119 -7.10 -14.75 22.90
N ALA A 120 -6.43 -13.89 23.67
CA ALA A 120 -5.28 -13.13 23.20
C ALA A 120 -4.10 -14.05 22.81
N ALA A 121 -3.82 -15.09 23.60
CA ALA A 121 -2.77 -16.07 23.28
C ALA A 121 -3.09 -16.82 21.98
N THR A 122 -4.36 -17.18 21.77
CA THR A 122 -4.83 -17.82 20.53
C THR A 122 -4.68 -16.87 19.33
N ALA A 123 -5.05 -15.59 19.48
CA ALA A 123 -4.87 -14.59 18.44
C ALA A 123 -3.38 -14.39 18.09
N VAL A 124 -2.48 -14.34 19.09
CA VAL A 124 -1.02 -14.30 18.84
C VAL A 124 -0.55 -15.55 18.10
N ALA A 125 -1.02 -16.75 18.49
CA ALA A 125 -0.65 -18.00 17.84
C ALA A 125 -1.10 -18.08 16.37
N ASN A 126 -2.24 -17.46 16.04
CA ASN A 126 -2.76 -17.36 14.67
C ASN A 126 -2.16 -16.19 13.87
N ALA A 127 -1.19 -15.44 14.42
CA ALA A 127 -0.66 -14.22 13.84
C ALA A 127 -1.71 -13.11 13.60
N GLU A 128 -2.78 -13.08 14.40
CA GLU A 128 -3.85 -12.08 14.36
C GLU A 128 -3.48 -10.88 15.26
N GLY A 129 -2.49 -10.08 14.83
CA GLY A 129 -1.87 -9.02 15.62
C GLY A 129 -2.82 -7.98 16.17
N LYS A 130 -3.64 -7.38 15.30
CA LYS A 130 -4.57 -6.32 15.73
C LYS A 130 -5.58 -6.86 16.75
N LYS A 131 -6.13 -8.04 16.51
CA LYS A 131 -7.07 -8.68 17.44
C LYS A 131 -6.41 -8.99 18.77
N ALA A 132 -5.19 -9.55 18.76
CA ALA A 132 -4.43 -9.81 19.97
C ALA A 132 -4.21 -8.51 20.76
N TYR A 133 -3.81 -7.43 20.09
CA TYR A 133 -3.60 -6.12 20.69
C TYR A 133 -4.89 -5.55 21.30
N ASP A 134 -6.00 -5.58 20.56
CA ASP A 134 -7.30 -5.07 21.03
C ASP A 134 -7.78 -5.82 22.30
N ILE A 135 -7.51 -7.13 22.42
CA ILE A 135 -7.86 -7.91 23.62
C ILE A 135 -7.02 -7.52 24.84
N VAL A 136 -5.71 -7.32 24.65
CA VAL A 136 -4.79 -7.01 25.77
C VAL A 136 -4.72 -5.52 26.11
N SER A 137 -5.29 -4.66 25.26
CA SER A 137 -5.37 -3.19 25.41
C SER A 137 -6.82 -2.69 25.29
N PRO A 138 -7.74 -3.14 26.16
CA PRO A 138 -9.13 -2.68 26.11
C PRO A 138 -9.23 -1.16 26.32
N PRO A 139 -10.26 -0.50 25.76
CA PRO A 139 -10.46 0.95 25.82
C PRO A 139 -10.64 1.49 27.24
#